data_AF-A0A6M8VJ55-F1
#
_entry.id   AF-A0A6M8VJ55-F1
#
_cell.length_a   1.000
_cell.length_b   1.000
_cell.length_c   1.000
_cell.angle_alpha   90.00
_cell.angle_beta   90.00
_cell.angle_gamma   90.00
#
_symmetry.space_group_name_H-M   'P 1'
#
loop_
_entity.id
_entity.type
_entity.pdbx_description
1 polymer ?
#
loop_
_entity_poly.entity_id
_entity_poly.type
_entity_poly.pdbx_seq_one_letter_code
_entity_poly.pdbx_strand_id
1 'polypeptide(L)'
;MDQIRMHIKLGDQRTTISADTILVAMLTIKLGHDPDNAATVAREWLQARLPDKVGTDKGKGKRTSQAARELMIEAIADKKLSRAYDDWVIG
;
A
#
# COMPACT_ATOMS: atom_id res chain seq x y z
N MET A 1 0.75 -5.83 16.49
CA MET A 1 0.17 -5.17 15.30
C MET A 1 -0.42 -6.25 14.42
N ASP A 2 -1.71 -6.16 14.12
CA ASP A 2 -2.39 -7.14 13.28
C ASP A 2 -2.08 -6.88 11.79
N GLN A 3 -2.07 -7.94 10.97
CA GLN A 3 -1.65 -7.89 9.57
C GLN A 3 -2.70 -8.50 8.66
N ILE A 4 -3.15 -7.75 7.66
CA ILE A 4 -4.01 -8.24 6.59
C ILE A 4 -3.15 -8.75 5.44
N ARG A 5 -3.44 -9.97 4.98
CA ARG A 5 -2.84 -10.53 3.77
C ARG A 5 -3.76 -10.33 2.59
N MET A 6 -3.24 -9.74 1.52
CA MET A 6 -3.98 -9.49 0.28
C MET A 6 -3.25 -10.13 -0.89
N HIS A 7 -4.02 -10.57 -1.89
CA HIS A 7 -3.46 -11.09 -3.13
C HIS A 7 -3.59 -10.06 -4.25
N ILE A 8 -2.46 -9.75 -4.89
CA ILE A 8 -2.33 -8.78 -5.97
C ILE A 8 -1.70 -9.47 -7.17
N LYS A 9 -2.16 -9.13 -8.36
CA LYS A 9 -1.54 -9.51 -9.63
C LYS A 9 -0.47 -8.48 -10.01
N LEU A 10 0.74 -8.92 -10.30
CA LEU A 10 1.80 -8.12 -10.91
C LEU A 10 2.09 -8.74 -12.27
N GLY A 11 1.61 -8.11 -13.35
CA GLY A 11 1.53 -8.78 -14.66
C GLY A 11 0.72 -10.08 -14.57
N ASP A 12 1.28 -11.18 -15.06
CA ASP A 12 0.64 -12.51 -15.03
C ASP A 12 0.82 -13.26 -13.69
N GLN A 13 1.48 -12.67 -12.70
CA GLN A 13 1.80 -13.35 -11.44
C GLN A 13 0.95 -12.89 -10.28
N ARG A 14 0.39 -13.84 -9.51
CA ARG A 14 -0.24 -13.56 -8.21
C ARG A 14 0.83 -13.52 -7.11
N THR A 15 0.89 -12.41 -6.40
CA THR A 15 1.74 -12.19 -5.22
C THR A 15 0.87 -11.95 -4.00
N THR A 16 1.32 -12.43 -2.84
CA THR A 16 0.72 -12.09 -1.55
C THR A 16 1.49 -10.95 -0.91
N ILE A 17 0.78 -9.93 -0.49
CA ILE A 17 1.32 -8.84 0.32
C ILE A 17 0.72 -8.89 1.72
N SER A 18 1.48 -8.40 2.69
CA SER A 18 0.99 -8.18 4.05
C SER A 18 1.04 -6.69 4.37
N ALA A 19 -0.03 -6.17 4.96
CA ALA A 19 -0.16 -4.78 5.36
C ALA A 19 -0.74 -4.68 6.78
N ASP A 20 -0.39 -3.61 7.50
CA ASP A 20 -0.95 -3.36 8.82
C ASP A 20 -2.43 -2.99 8.74
N THR A 21 -3.26 -3.61 9.59
CA THR A 21 -4.72 -3.40 9.63
C THR A 21 -5.08 -1.92 9.80
N ILE A 22 -4.31 -1.16 10.58
CA ILE A 22 -4.55 0.27 10.81
C ILE A 22 -4.29 1.06 9.52
N LEU A 23 -3.21 0.74 8.80
CA LEU A 23 -2.91 1.41 7.52
C LEU A 23 -3.98 1.13 6.48
N VAL A 24 -4.48 -0.10 6.39
CA VAL A 24 -5.57 -0.47 5.48
C VAL A 24 -6.85 0.30 5.84
N ALA A 25 -7.22 0.38 7.12
CA ALA A 25 -8.37 1.15 7.56
C ALA A 25 -8.23 2.65 7.26
N MET A 26 -7.08 3.25 7.57
CA MET A 26 -6.80 4.66 7.29
C MET A 26 -6.86 4.99 5.80
N LEU A 27 -6.29 4.15 4.94
CA LEU A 27 -6.40 4.31 3.49
C LEU A 27 -7.87 4.26 3.04
N THR A 28 -8.65 3.32 3.57
CA THR A 28 -10.05 3.14 3.20
C THR A 28 -10.90 4.37 3.56
N ILE A 29 -10.71 4.91 4.77
CA ILE A 29 -11.33 6.17 5.20
C ILE A 29 -10.89 7.33 4.30
N LYS A 30 -9.59 7.42 3.99
CA LYS A 30 -9.04 8.46 3.11
C LYS A 30 -9.65 8.43 1.71
N LEU A 31 -10.01 7.26 1.22
CA LEU A 31 -10.67 7.05 -0.07
C LEU A 31 -12.20 7.25 0.00
N GLY A 32 -12.75 7.57 1.16
CA GLY A 32 -14.19 7.82 1.35
C GLY A 32 -15.04 6.56 1.44
N HIS A 33 -14.45 5.40 1.76
CA HIS A 33 -15.14 4.13 1.90
C HIS A 33 -15.31 3.71 3.37
N ASP A 34 -16.24 2.78 3.61
CA ASP A 34 -16.48 2.16 4.91
C ASP A 34 -15.31 1.23 5.32
N PRO A 35 -14.74 1.37 6.54
CA PRO A 35 -13.70 0.49 7.06
C PRO A 35 -14.03 -1.01 7.06
N ASP A 36 -15.31 -1.40 7.08
CA ASP A 36 -15.71 -2.81 7.01
C ASP A 36 -15.31 -3.45 5.67
N ASN A 37 -15.12 -2.63 4.62
CA ASN A 37 -14.65 -3.06 3.31
C ASN A 37 -13.14 -2.84 3.09
N ALA A 38 -12.38 -2.56 4.16
CA ALA A 38 -11.02 -2.05 4.03
C ALA A 38 -10.06 -2.97 3.25
N ALA A 39 -10.13 -4.28 3.46
CA ALA A 39 -9.28 -5.22 2.75
C ALA A 39 -9.53 -5.22 1.23
N THR A 40 -10.80 -5.13 0.82
CA THR A 40 -11.19 -5.10 -0.59
C THR A 40 -10.75 -3.80 -1.25
N VAL A 41 -11.06 -2.66 -0.62
CA VAL A 41 -10.73 -1.32 -1.12
C VAL A 41 -9.22 -1.15 -1.23
N ALA A 42 -8.47 -1.51 -0.18
CA ALA A 42 -7.02 -1.42 -0.19
C ALA A 42 -6.39 -2.34 -1.24
N ARG A 43 -6.92 -3.56 -1.42
CA ARG A 43 -6.44 -4.50 -2.45
C ARG A 43 -6.63 -3.89 -3.84
N GLU A 44 -7.80 -3.35 -4.15
CA GLU A 44 -8.09 -2.76 -5.46
C GLU A 44 -7.25 -1.51 -5.72
N TRP A 45 -7.12 -0.65 -4.71
CA TRP A 45 -6.30 0.54 -4.79
C TRP A 45 -4.81 0.21 -5.02
N LEU A 46 -4.29 -0.80 -4.33
CA LEU A 46 -2.91 -1.29 -4.50
C LEU A 46 -2.73 -2.04 -5.82
N GLN A 47 -3.71 -2.84 -6.25
CA GLN A 47 -3.69 -3.56 -7.53
C GLN A 47 -3.47 -2.60 -8.72
N ALA A 48 -4.02 -1.39 -8.63
CA ALA A 48 -3.90 -0.38 -9.68
C ALA A 48 -2.56 0.38 -9.66
N ARG A 49 -1.85 0.45 -8.53
CA ARG A 49 -0.68 1.35 -8.35
C ARG A 49 0.63 0.65 -8.07
N LEU A 50 0.56 -0.52 -7.45
CA LEU A 50 1.74 -1.28 -7.08
C LEU A 50 2.57 -1.73 -8.30
N PRO A 51 1.97 -2.13 -9.44
CA PRO A 51 2.72 -2.44 -10.66
C PRO A 51 3.61 -1.28 -11.12
N ASP A 52 3.12 -0.04 -11.05
CA ASP A 52 3.89 1.15 -11.46
C ASP A 52 5.09 1.40 -10.54
N LYS A 53 4.96 1.07 -9.25
CA LYS A 53 6.03 1.29 -8.26
C LYS A 53 7.10 0.20 -8.27
N VAL A 54 6.73 -1.08 -8.45
CA VAL A 54 7.68 -2.21 -8.31
C VAL A 54 8.02 -2.92 -9.61
N GLY A 55 7.35 -2.57 -10.70
CA GLY A 55 7.38 -3.31 -11.96
C GLY A 55 6.59 -4.62 -11.90
N THR A 56 6.59 -5.35 -13.01
CA THR A 56 5.86 -6.62 -13.16
C THR A 56 6.74 -7.87 -12.99
N ASP A 57 8.02 -7.70 -12.62
CA ASP A 57 9.00 -8.79 -12.59
C ASP A 57 8.93 -9.68 -11.33
N LYS A 58 9.23 -10.97 -11.54
CA LYS A 58 9.09 -12.06 -10.56
C LYS A 58 10.00 -11.91 -9.33
N GLY A 59 9.54 -12.39 -8.17
CA GLY A 59 10.41 -12.75 -7.03
C GLY A 59 10.56 -11.74 -5.90
N LYS A 60 9.66 -10.75 -5.78
CA LYS A 60 9.86 -9.60 -4.88
C LYS A 60 8.90 -9.48 -3.68
N GLY A 61 8.17 -10.53 -3.28
CA GLY A 61 7.09 -10.44 -2.27
C GLY A 61 7.36 -9.58 -1.01
N LYS A 62 8.58 -9.62 -0.44
CA LYS A 62 9.00 -8.72 0.66
C LYS A 62 9.12 -7.26 0.22
N ARG A 63 9.79 -6.99 -0.92
CA ARG A 63 9.87 -5.66 -1.54
C ARG A 63 8.48 -5.15 -1.96
N THR A 64 7.60 -6.06 -2.40
CA THR A 64 6.22 -5.75 -2.79
C THR A 64 5.37 -5.34 -1.59
N SER A 65 5.50 -6.04 -0.45
CA SER A 65 4.80 -5.65 0.80
C SER A 65 5.31 -4.31 1.34
N GLN A 66 6.62 -4.07 1.25
CA GLN A 66 7.22 -2.80 1.63
C GLN A 66 6.72 -1.65 0.73
N ALA A 67 6.76 -1.83 -0.60
CA ALA A 67 6.28 -0.82 -1.54
C ALA A 67 4.77 -0.55 -1.39
N ALA A 68 3.97 -1.57 -1.07
CA ALA A 68 2.56 -1.40 -0.75
C ALA A 68 2.40 -0.51 0.49
N ARG A 69 3.18 -0.76 1.54
CA ARG A 69 3.18 0.06 2.75
C ARG A 69 3.58 1.50 2.47
N GLU A 70 4.63 1.72 1.69
CA GLU A 70 5.07 3.06 1.27
C GLU A 70 3.97 3.81 0.51
N LEU A 71 3.32 3.17 -0.47
CA LEU A 71 2.19 3.78 -1.20
C LEU A 71 1.04 4.17 -0.28
N MET A 72 0.68 3.31 0.67
CA MET A 72 -0.39 3.62 1.62
C MET A 72 -0.01 4.79 2.52
N ILE A 73 1.23 4.82 3.02
CA ILE A 73 1.73 5.93 3.82
C ILE A 73 1.71 7.23 3.01
N GLU A 74 2.21 7.24 1.77
CA GLU A 74 2.20 8.40 0.88
C GLU A 74 0.76 8.90 0.60
N ALA A 75 -0.20 7.98 0.47
CA ALA A 75 -1.60 8.33 0.23
C ALA A 75 -2.34 8.85 1.49
N ILE A 76 -1.99 8.32 2.66
CA ILE A 76 -2.57 8.70 3.96
C ILE A 76 -1.94 9.99 4.48
N ALA A 77 -0.64 10.14 4.31
CA ALA A 77 0.11 11.30 4.77
C ALA A 77 -0.43 12.56 4.10
N ASP A 78 -0.70 13.59 4.92
CA ASP A 78 -0.90 14.94 4.41
C ASP A 78 0.34 15.33 3.58
N LYS A 79 0.17 16.12 2.53
CA LYS A 79 1.30 16.68 1.74
C LYS A 79 2.36 17.31 2.64
N LYS A 80 1.96 17.87 3.80
CA LYS A 80 2.87 18.41 4.82
C LYS A 80 3.74 17.32 5.48
N LEU A 81 3.18 16.14 5.74
CA LEU A 81 3.90 15.04 6.39
C LEU A 81 4.83 14.31 5.42
N SER A 82 4.40 14.08 4.17
CA SER A 82 5.29 13.53 3.12
C SER A 82 6.50 14.43 2.92
N ARG A 83 6.26 15.76 2.81
CA ARG A 83 7.34 16.74 2.66
C ARG A 83 8.27 16.77 3.87
N ALA A 84 7.74 16.73 5.09
CA ALA A 84 8.56 16.67 6.31
C ALA A 84 9.40 15.38 6.42
N TYR A 85 8.89 14.25 5.90
CA TYR A 85 9.67 13.01 5.83
C TYR A 85 10.76 13.09 4.77
N ASP A 86 10.44 13.58 3.57
CA ASP A 86 11.44 13.81 2.51
C ASP A 86 12.54 14.77 3.00
N ASP A 87 12.16 15.86 3.68
CA ASP A 87 13.09 16.81 4.31
C ASP A 87 13.94 16.17 5.41
N TRP A 88 13.45 15.15 6.13
CA TRP A 88 14.21 14.43 7.15
C TRP A 88 15.17 13.38 6.57
N VAL A 89 14.79 12.71 5.47
CA VAL A 89 15.60 11.67 4.84
C VAL A 89 16.68 12.26 3.92
N ILE A 90 16.36 13.35 3.23
CA ILE A 90 17.23 14.01 2.24
C ILE A 90 17.97 15.21 2.87
N GLY A 91 17.52 15.69 4.04
CA GLY A 91 18.14 16.77 4.81
C GLY A 91 19.40 16.37 5.56
#